data_AF-A0A5S9MGN7-F1
#
_entry.id   AF-A0A5S9MGN7-F1
#
_cell.length_a   1.000
_cell.length_b   1.000
_cell.length_c   1.000
_cell.angle_alpha   90.00
_cell.angle_beta   90.00
_cell.angle_gamma   90.00
#
_symmetry.space_group_name_H-M   'P 1'
#
loop_
_entity.id
_entity.type
_entity.pdbx_description
1 polymer ?
#
loop_
_entity_poly.entity_id
_entity_poly.type
_entity_poly.pdbx_seq_one_letter_code
_entity_poly.pdbx_strand_id
1 'polypeptide(L)'
;MKAFLDEQFLLNSQTAEKLYHEFAKDLPIIDYHCHLSPKEIYENKTFHNITEAWLYGDHYKWRAMRANGIPESHVTGDASDYEKILAWAKTVPMTIGNPLYHWTHLELRRYFGVEELLNEKTAHIIWQKVNEKLQGEGFARDFIVKSNVETVVTTDDPVDSLCYHQKLREEGFTVQVLPGFRPDKALDITNHLFIAYVHELAEASSTPIQSYQDFF
;
A
#
# COMPACT_ATOMS: atom_id res chain seq x y z
N MET A 1 -20.82 -22.29 -14.59
CA MET A 1 -20.67 -21.06 -13.76
C MET A 1 -19.19 -20.73 -13.77
N LYS A 2 -18.81 -19.47 -14.06
CA LYS A 2 -17.40 -19.06 -13.99
C LYS A 2 -16.91 -19.14 -12.54
N ALA A 3 -15.64 -19.52 -12.34
CA ALA A 3 -15.08 -19.54 -10.98
C ALA A 3 -14.82 -18.11 -10.51
N PHE A 4 -14.93 -17.87 -9.20
CA PHE A 4 -14.65 -16.54 -8.64
C PHE A 4 -13.18 -16.18 -8.90
N LEU A 5 -12.95 -14.96 -9.42
CA LEU A 5 -11.66 -14.46 -9.85
C LEU A 5 -10.93 -15.30 -10.91
N ASP A 6 -11.58 -16.11 -11.75
CA ASP A 6 -10.86 -16.88 -12.79
C ASP A 6 -9.97 -16.02 -13.72
N GLU A 7 -9.21 -16.65 -14.63
CA GLU A 7 -8.35 -15.95 -15.59
C GLU A 7 -9.10 -14.93 -16.47
N GLN A 8 -10.44 -15.01 -16.52
CA GLN A 8 -11.32 -14.09 -17.23
C GLN A 8 -12.06 -13.13 -16.29
N PHE A 9 -11.54 -12.90 -15.08
CA PHE A 9 -12.11 -11.98 -14.12
C PHE A 9 -12.21 -10.56 -14.71
N LEU A 10 -13.44 -10.02 -14.74
CA LEU A 10 -13.82 -8.74 -15.38
C LEU A 10 -13.70 -8.72 -16.92
N LEU A 11 -13.31 -9.82 -17.56
CA LEU A 11 -13.19 -9.94 -19.01
C LEU A 11 -14.49 -10.54 -19.59
N ASN A 12 -15.32 -9.67 -20.15
CA ASN A 12 -16.69 -9.99 -20.58
C ASN A 12 -16.84 -10.23 -22.10
N SER A 13 -15.74 -10.27 -22.86
CA SER A 13 -15.76 -10.54 -24.31
C SER A 13 -14.43 -11.11 -24.79
N GLN A 14 -14.43 -11.83 -25.92
CA GLN A 14 -13.21 -12.33 -26.56
C GLN A 14 -12.21 -11.20 -26.88
N THR A 15 -12.72 -10.02 -27.25
CA THR A 15 -11.88 -8.83 -27.46
C THR A 15 -11.18 -8.40 -26.17
N ALA A 16 -11.89 -8.38 -25.04
CA ALA A 16 -11.30 -8.04 -23.75
C ALA A 16 -10.25 -9.07 -23.30
N GLU A 17 -10.54 -10.37 -23.49
CA GLU A 17 -9.60 -11.47 -23.24
C GLU A 17 -8.32 -11.29 -24.06
N LYS A 18 -8.46 -11.03 -25.37
CA LYS A 18 -7.32 -10.80 -26.27
C LYS A 18 -6.48 -9.60 -25.84
N LEU A 19 -7.12 -8.45 -25.61
CA LEU A 19 -6.43 -7.22 -25.24
C LEU A 19 -5.66 -7.36 -23.92
N TYR A 20 -6.26 -8.02 -22.93
CA TYR A 20 -5.60 -8.22 -21.64
C TYR A 20 -4.47 -9.26 -21.74
N HIS A 21 -4.76 -10.45 -22.25
CA HIS A 21 -3.83 -11.58 -22.19
C HIS A 21 -2.69 -11.51 -23.18
N GLU A 22 -2.87 -10.89 -24.36
CA GLU A 22 -1.83 -10.78 -25.38
C GLU A 22 -1.01 -9.49 -25.27
N PHE A 23 -1.55 -8.43 -24.66
CA PHE A 23 -0.91 -7.10 -24.69
C PHE A 23 -0.71 -6.48 -23.30
N ALA A 24 -1.70 -6.52 -22.41
CA ALA A 24 -1.65 -5.72 -21.19
C ALA A 24 -0.98 -6.42 -20.00
N LYS A 25 -1.24 -7.72 -19.79
CA LYS A 25 -0.92 -8.41 -18.53
C LYS A 25 0.58 -8.45 -18.16
N ASP A 26 1.45 -8.44 -19.18
CA ASP A 26 2.90 -8.62 -19.01
C ASP A 26 3.65 -7.27 -19.08
N LEU A 27 2.93 -6.16 -19.25
CA LEU A 27 3.54 -4.83 -19.23
C LEU A 27 4.03 -4.47 -17.81
N PRO A 28 5.11 -3.69 -17.70
CA PRO A 28 5.57 -3.20 -16.41
C PRO A 28 4.57 -2.22 -15.81
N ILE A 29 4.56 -2.14 -14.48
CA ILE A 29 3.79 -1.15 -13.73
C ILE A 29 4.62 0.12 -13.60
N ILE A 30 4.03 1.23 -14.03
CA ILE A 30 4.49 2.58 -13.74
C ILE A 30 3.54 3.17 -12.70
N ASP A 31 3.91 3.03 -11.43
CA ASP A 31 3.16 3.57 -10.30
C ASP A 31 3.57 5.03 -10.05
N TYR A 32 3.08 5.91 -10.94
CA TYR A 32 3.47 7.32 -10.98
C TYR A 32 2.97 8.14 -9.78
N HIS A 33 2.24 7.54 -8.84
CA HIS A 33 1.85 8.18 -7.59
C HIS A 33 1.44 7.15 -6.53
N CYS A 34 2.18 7.08 -5.44
CA CYS A 34 1.87 6.23 -4.29
C CYS A 34 2.26 6.89 -2.95
N HIS A 35 1.94 6.20 -1.86
CA HIS A 35 2.31 6.56 -0.49
C HIS A 35 3.21 5.52 0.18
N LEU A 36 3.94 4.72 -0.61
CA LEU A 36 4.93 3.80 -0.07
C LEU A 36 6.04 4.56 0.66
N SER A 37 6.57 3.97 1.73
CA SER A 37 7.67 4.54 2.49
C SER A 37 9.02 4.29 1.78
N PRO A 38 9.73 5.33 1.32
CA PRO A 38 11.06 5.17 0.73
C PRO A 38 12.04 4.48 1.69
N LYS A 39 11.87 4.73 3.00
CA LYS A 39 12.65 4.10 4.06
C LYS A 39 12.43 2.60 4.11
N GLU A 40 11.19 2.14 4.10
CA GLU A 40 10.89 0.70 4.16
C GLU A 40 11.36 -0.03 2.89
N ILE A 41 11.32 0.63 1.73
CA ILE A 41 11.93 0.12 0.51
C ILE A 41 13.45 0.03 0.67
N TYR A 42 14.10 1.09 1.15
CA TYR A 42 15.56 1.12 1.34
C TYR A 42 16.03 0.06 2.35
N GLU A 43 15.43 0.02 3.54
CA GLU A 43 15.73 -0.97 4.59
C GLU A 43 15.29 -2.39 4.24
N ASN A 44 14.58 -2.54 3.11
CA ASN A 44 14.00 -3.78 2.63
C ASN A 44 13.20 -4.50 3.74
N LYS A 45 12.24 -3.77 4.31
CA LYS A 45 11.49 -4.19 5.50
C LYS A 45 10.93 -5.60 5.37
N THR A 46 11.12 -6.43 6.40
CA THR A 46 10.40 -7.69 6.61
C THR A 46 9.10 -7.46 7.36
N PHE A 47 8.03 -8.12 6.96
CA PHE A 47 6.77 -8.11 7.71
C PHE A 47 6.70 -9.31 8.65
N HIS A 48 6.36 -9.07 9.91
CA HIS A 48 6.27 -10.11 10.94
C HIS A 48 5.15 -11.12 10.64
N ASN A 49 4.02 -10.63 10.14
CA ASN A 49 2.86 -11.41 9.76
C ASN A 49 1.96 -10.63 8.78
N ILE A 50 0.92 -11.29 8.28
CA ILE A 50 -0.05 -10.69 7.35
C ILE A 50 -0.80 -9.49 7.96
N THR A 51 -1.04 -9.42 9.27
CA THR A 51 -1.68 -8.24 9.86
C THR A 51 -0.84 -6.99 9.64
N GLU A 52 0.47 -7.09 9.88
CA GLU A 52 1.38 -5.97 9.66
C GLU A 52 1.41 -5.56 8.18
N ALA A 53 1.53 -6.53 7.28
CA ALA A 53 1.59 -6.26 5.84
C ALA A 53 0.28 -5.72 5.25
N TRP A 54 -0.86 -5.97 5.91
CA TRP A 54 -2.15 -5.94 5.23
C TRP A 54 -3.23 -5.13 5.94
N LEU A 55 -3.14 -4.99 7.26
CA LEU A 55 -4.09 -4.24 8.09
C LEU A 55 -3.48 -2.98 8.71
N TYR A 56 -2.16 -2.75 8.65
CA TYR A 56 -1.57 -1.48 9.13
C TYR A 56 -1.67 -0.34 8.10
N GLY A 57 -2.21 -0.66 6.92
CA GLY A 57 -2.71 0.25 5.91
C GLY A 57 -3.43 -0.55 4.80
N ASP A 58 -4.03 0.08 3.80
CA ASP A 58 -4.65 1.40 3.84
C ASP A 58 -5.99 1.36 4.61
N HIS A 59 -6.45 2.54 5.01
CA HIS A 59 -7.63 2.76 5.87
C HIS A 59 -8.98 2.24 5.33
N TYR A 60 -9.05 1.70 4.11
CA TYR A 60 -10.28 1.09 3.57
C TYR A 60 -10.76 -0.10 4.40
N LYS A 61 -9.84 -0.98 4.82
CA LYS A 61 -10.18 -2.15 5.65
C LYS A 61 -10.72 -1.70 7.02
N TRP A 62 -10.09 -0.70 7.64
CA TRP A 62 -10.55 -0.11 8.90
C TRP A 62 -11.96 0.47 8.78
N ARG A 63 -12.22 1.21 7.71
CA ARG A 63 -13.55 1.77 7.46
C ARG A 63 -14.60 0.68 7.34
N ALA A 64 -14.31 -0.40 6.61
CA ALA A 64 -15.23 -1.53 6.49
C ALA A 64 -15.43 -2.27 7.80
N MET A 65 -14.37 -2.49 8.59
CA MET A 65 -14.46 -3.11 9.92
C MET A 65 -15.32 -2.28 10.88
N ARG A 66 -15.11 -0.96 10.94
CA ARG A 66 -15.95 -0.04 11.74
C ARG A 66 -17.41 -0.04 11.28
N ALA A 67 -17.65 -0.01 9.96
CA ALA A 67 -19.00 -0.09 9.41
C ALA A 67 -19.69 -1.44 9.73
N ASN A 68 -18.91 -2.51 9.89
CA ASN A 68 -19.37 -3.82 10.31
C ASN A 68 -19.45 -4.01 11.84
N GLY A 69 -19.32 -2.92 12.61
CA GLY A 69 -19.45 -2.95 14.07
C GLY A 69 -18.30 -3.61 14.81
N ILE A 70 -17.13 -3.78 14.18
CA ILE A 70 -15.93 -4.25 14.86
C ILE A 70 -15.44 -3.17 15.85
N PRO A 71 -15.14 -3.53 17.11
CA PRO A 71 -14.64 -2.57 18.10
C PRO A 71 -13.28 -2.00 17.68
N GLU A 72 -13.03 -0.73 18.00
CA GLU A 72 -11.80 -0.02 17.60
C GLU A 72 -10.52 -0.69 18.12
N SER A 73 -10.60 -1.40 19.25
CA SER A 73 -9.49 -2.21 19.78
C SER A 73 -8.97 -3.26 18.79
N HIS A 74 -9.85 -3.77 17.92
CA HIS A 74 -9.54 -4.75 16.87
C HIS A 74 -9.30 -4.11 15.49
N VAL A 75 -9.29 -2.78 15.40
CA VAL A 75 -8.99 -2.04 14.17
C VAL A 75 -7.60 -1.40 14.30
N THR A 76 -7.44 -0.40 15.16
CA THR A 76 -6.17 0.31 15.39
C THR A 76 -5.71 0.26 16.84
N GLY A 77 -6.47 -0.37 17.73
CA GLY A 77 -6.10 -0.50 19.15
C GLY A 77 -5.17 -1.68 19.43
N ASP A 78 -5.25 -2.15 20.66
CA ASP A 78 -4.28 -3.02 21.33
C ASP A 78 -4.56 -4.53 21.19
N ALA A 79 -5.59 -4.94 20.44
CA ALA A 79 -5.79 -6.35 20.13
C ALA A 79 -4.58 -6.92 19.38
N SER A 80 -4.32 -8.21 19.61
CA SER A 80 -3.25 -8.92 18.94
C SER A 80 -3.45 -8.95 17.42
N ASP A 81 -2.36 -9.16 16.68
CA ASP A 81 -2.41 -9.22 15.23
C ASP A 81 -3.35 -10.32 14.72
N TYR A 82 -3.37 -11.46 15.40
CA TYR A 82 -4.27 -12.55 15.04
C TYR A 82 -5.74 -12.18 15.28
N GLU A 83 -6.07 -11.53 16.40
CA GLU A 83 -7.44 -11.05 16.68
C GLU A 83 -7.90 -10.03 15.63
N LYS A 84 -7.01 -9.14 15.17
CA LYS A 84 -7.29 -8.18 14.09
C LYS A 84 -7.60 -8.88 12.77
N ILE A 85 -6.83 -9.91 12.38
CA ILE A 85 -7.12 -10.69 11.17
C ILE A 85 -8.40 -11.50 11.29
N LEU A 86 -8.71 -12.07 12.46
CA LEU A 86 -10.00 -12.73 12.68
C LEU A 86 -11.17 -11.74 12.54
N ALA A 87 -11.04 -10.53 13.09
CA ALA A 87 -12.04 -9.48 12.93
C ALA A 87 -12.19 -9.02 11.46
N TRP A 88 -11.08 -8.95 10.72
CA TRP A 88 -11.14 -8.70 9.28
C TRP A 88 -11.82 -9.84 8.52
N ALA A 89 -11.47 -11.09 8.83
CA ALA A 89 -12.07 -12.26 8.20
C ALA A 89 -13.58 -12.38 8.47
N LYS A 90 -14.05 -11.95 9.65
CA LYS A 90 -15.48 -11.79 9.93
C LYS A 90 -16.15 -10.70 9.08
N THR A 91 -15.40 -9.68 8.69
CA THR A 91 -15.88 -8.56 7.89
C THR A 91 -15.92 -8.87 6.39
N VAL A 92 -14.95 -9.62 5.86
CA VAL A 92 -14.86 -9.90 4.41
C VAL A 92 -16.16 -10.40 3.78
N PRO A 93 -16.91 -11.39 4.34
CA PRO A 93 -18.18 -11.83 3.77
C PRO A 93 -19.23 -10.72 3.64
N MET A 94 -19.16 -9.68 4.48
CA MET A 94 -20.05 -8.52 4.45
C MET A 94 -19.63 -7.46 3.42
N THR A 95 -18.50 -7.68 2.73
CA THR A 95 -17.96 -6.75 1.71
C THR A 95 -18.32 -7.16 0.28
N ILE A 96 -19.21 -8.14 0.06
CA ILE A 96 -19.66 -8.50 -1.30
C ILE A 96 -20.28 -7.28 -1.99
N GLY A 97 -19.77 -6.94 -3.17
CA GLY A 97 -20.13 -5.73 -3.92
C GLY A 97 -19.22 -4.53 -3.64
N ASN A 98 -18.39 -4.58 -2.60
CA ASN A 98 -17.31 -3.63 -2.34
C ASN A 98 -16.00 -4.15 -2.97
N PRO A 99 -15.14 -3.27 -3.54
CA PRO A 99 -13.85 -3.69 -4.11
C PRO A 99 -12.92 -4.39 -3.12
N LEU A 100 -13.08 -4.18 -1.81
CA LEU A 100 -12.35 -4.91 -0.76
C LEU A 100 -12.50 -6.43 -0.89
N TYR A 101 -13.65 -6.92 -1.37
CA TYR A 101 -13.83 -8.33 -1.62
C TYR A 101 -12.96 -8.83 -2.77
N HIS A 102 -12.76 -8.04 -3.82
CA HIS A 102 -11.84 -8.40 -4.90
C HIS A 102 -10.38 -8.29 -4.47
N TRP A 103 -9.98 -7.18 -3.85
CA TRP A 103 -8.60 -6.93 -3.44
C TRP A 103 -8.10 -8.02 -2.49
N THR A 104 -8.88 -8.34 -1.46
CA THR A 104 -8.56 -9.42 -0.49
C THR A 104 -8.15 -10.70 -1.18
N HIS A 105 -8.96 -11.18 -2.11
CA HIS A 105 -8.75 -12.49 -2.73
C HIS A 105 -7.74 -12.44 -3.89
N LEU A 106 -7.60 -11.29 -4.59
CA LEU A 106 -6.54 -11.09 -5.57
C LEU A 106 -5.15 -11.08 -4.92
N GLU A 107 -5.01 -10.38 -3.79
CA GLU A 107 -3.77 -10.28 -3.03
C GLU A 107 -3.38 -11.65 -2.44
N LEU A 108 -4.33 -12.35 -1.80
CA LEU A 108 -4.13 -13.72 -1.31
C LEU A 108 -3.64 -14.67 -2.40
N ARG A 109 -4.27 -14.61 -3.58
CA ARG A 109 -3.91 -15.50 -4.67
C ARG A 109 -2.58 -15.13 -5.33
N ARG A 110 -2.35 -13.86 -5.67
CA ARG A 110 -1.17 -13.44 -6.44
C ARG A 110 0.12 -13.53 -5.62
N TYR A 111 0.09 -13.08 -4.38
CA TYR A 111 1.31 -13.02 -3.56
C TYR A 111 1.53 -14.26 -2.72
N PHE A 112 0.45 -14.95 -2.35
CA PHE A 112 0.52 -16.08 -1.42
C PHE A 112 0.00 -17.40 -1.99
N GLY A 113 -0.56 -17.42 -3.22
CA GLY A 113 -1.10 -18.64 -3.82
C GLY A 113 -2.27 -19.25 -3.03
N VAL A 114 -2.99 -18.41 -2.28
CA VAL A 114 -4.15 -18.81 -1.47
C VAL A 114 -5.42 -18.53 -2.26
N GLU A 115 -6.16 -19.59 -2.60
CA GLU A 115 -7.43 -19.50 -3.36
C GLU A 115 -8.67 -19.59 -2.46
N GLU A 116 -8.49 -19.99 -1.19
CA GLU A 116 -9.59 -20.04 -0.23
C GLU A 116 -10.19 -18.65 0.02
N LEU A 117 -11.52 -18.59 0.07
CA LEU A 117 -12.23 -17.38 0.45
C LEU A 117 -11.99 -17.05 1.92
N LEU A 118 -11.64 -15.81 2.23
CA LEU A 118 -11.38 -15.37 3.61
C LEU A 118 -12.71 -15.19 4.36
N ASN A 119 -12.88 -15.96 5.43
CA ASN A 119 -14.00 -15.87 6.37
C ASN A 119 -13.58 -16.43 7.74
N GLU A 120 -14.44 -16.35 8.76
CA GLU A 120 -14.15 -16.83 10.12
C GLU A 120 -13.68 -18.30 10.19
N LYS A 121 -14.17 -19.16 9.28
CA LYS A 121 -13.82 -20.59 9.27
C LYS A 121 -12.45 -20.82 8.62
N THR A 122 -12.08 -20.02 7.62
CA THR A 122 -10.83 -20.18 6.86
C THR A 122 -9.69 -19.28 7.36
N ALA A 123 -9.97 -18.31 8.22
CA ALA A 123 -8.98 -17.35 8.71
C ALA A 123 -7.74 -18.01 9.31
N HIS A 124 -7.92 -19.06 10.12
CA HIS A 124 -6.80 -19.75 10.78
C HIS A 124 -5.83 -20.40 9.77
N ILE A 125 -6.36 -21.09 8.74
CA ILE A 125 -5.53 -21.78 7.75
C ILE A 125 -4.87 -20.77 6.80
N ILE A 126 -5.57 -19.68 6.44
CA ILE A 126 -5.01 -18.60 5.64
C ILE A 126 -3.90 -17.89 6.40
N TRP A 127 -4.11 -17.55 7.68
CA TRP A 127 -3.10 -16.97 8.55
C TRP A 127 -1.82 -17.81 8.58
N GLN A 128 -1.95 -19.13 8.79
CA GLN A 128 -0.80 -20.03 8.80
C GLN A 128 -0.07 -20.06 7.45
N LYS A 129 -0.80 -20.28 6.34
CA LYS A 129 -0.21 -20.36 4.99
C LYS A 129 0.51 -19.08 4.58
N VAL A 130 -0.10 -17.92 4.84
CA VAL A 130 0.49 -16.63 4.45
C VAL A 130 1.71 -16.32 5.30
N ASN A 131 1.63 -16.53 6.61
CA ASN A 131 2.75 -16.24 7.50
C ASN A 131 3.93 -17.18 7.25
N GLU A 132 3.69 -18.46 6.91
CA GLU A 132 4.77 -19.37 6.50
C GLU A 132 5.52 -18.84 5.27
N LYS A 133 4.81 -18.27 4.29
CA LYS A 133 5.42 -17.66 3.11
C LYS A 133 6.22 -16.41 3.44
N LEU A 134 5.70 -15.54 4.32
CA LEU A 134 6.38 -14.32 4.76
C LEU A 134 7.71 -14.59 5.49
N GLN A 135 7.90 -15.77 6.08
CA GLN A 135 9.15 -16.15 6.75
C GLN A 135 10.27 -16.60 5.78
N GLY A 136 9.97 -16.84 4.50
CA GLY A 136 10.94 -17.27 3.49
C GLY A 136 11.27 -16.20 2.45
N GLU A 137 10.23 -15.54 1.91
CA GLU A 137 10.30 -14.46 0.93
C GLU A 137 9.16 -13.47 1.28
N GLY A 138 9.46 -12.20 1.52
CA GLY A 138 8.48 -11.31 2.17
C GLY A 138 9.01 -9.94 2.50
N PHE A 139 10.04 -9.50 1.78
CA PHE A 139 10.58 -8.17 1.96
C PHE A 139 9.80 -7.16 1.11
N ALA A 140 9.81 -5.90 1.52
CA ALA A 140 9.16 -4.82 0.77
C ALA A 140 9.55 -4.81 -0.72
N ARG A 141 10.83 -5.02 -1.04
CA ARG A 141 11.31 -5.03 -2.45
C ARG A 141 10.81 -6.25 -3.23
N ASP A 142 10.60 -7.40 -2.58
CA ASP A 142 10.11 -8.61 -3.26
C ASP A 142 8.72 -8.38 -3.84
N PHE A 143 7.83 -7.73 -3.09
CA PHE A 143 6.48 -7.43 -3.57
C PHE A 143 6.50 -6.48 -4.78
N ILE A 144 7.39 -5.49 -4.77
CA ILE A 144 7.57 -4.54 -5.87
C ILE A 144 8.08 -5.28 -7.12
N VAL A 145 9.13 -6.08 -6.99
CA VAL A 145 9.74 -6.82 -8.11
C VAL A 145 8.79 -7.89 -8.65
N LYS A 146 8.12 -8.67 -7.78
CA LYS A 146 7.13 -9.69 -8.18
C LYS A 146 5.94 -9.09 -8.92
N SER A 147 5.66 -7.80 -8.71
CA SER A 147 4.59 -7.07 -9.39
C SER A 147 5.01 -6.46 -10.73
N ASN A 148 6.24 -6.71 -11.20
CA ASN A 148 6.79 -6.14 -12.43
C ASN A 148 6.78 -4.59 -12.43
N VAL A 149 7.04 -3.97 -11.27
CA VAL A 149 7.10 -2.51 -11.17
C VAL A 149 8.43 -2.01 -11.71
N GLU A 150 8.37 -1.05 -12.62
CA GLU A 150 9.55 -0.36 -13.18
C GLU A 150 9.81 0.97 -12.49
N THR A 151 8.74 1.70 -12.13
CA THR A 151 8.83 3.00 -11.47
C THR A 151 7.78 3.12 -10.38
N VAL A 152 8.21 3.66 -9.24
CA VAL A 152 7.38 4.12 -8.14
C VAL A 152 7.68 5.60 -7.91
N VAL A 153 6.64 6.42 -7.84
CA VAL A 153 6.75 7.81 -7.42
C VAL A 153 6.10 7.95 -6.05
N THR A 154 6.90 8.19 -5.02
CA THR A 154 6.40 8.43 -3.66
C THR A 154 5.84 9.84 -3.53
N THR A 155 5.23 10.12 -2.39
CA THR A 155 4.67 11.44 -2.10
C THR A 155 5.44 12.06 -0.96
N ASP A 156 6.17 13.13 -1.26
CA ASP A 156 7.17 13.71 -0.37
C ASP A 156 6.90 15.20 -0.16
N ASP A 157 7.10 15.66 1.08
CA ASP A 157 6.94 17.05 1.47
C ASP A 157 8.16 17.88 1.01
N PRO A 158 7.99 19.16 0.60
CA PRO A 158 9.11 20.05 0.26
C PRO A 158 10.25 20.10 1.28
N VAL A 159 9.97 19.85 2.57
CA VAL A 159 10.98 19.89 3.64
C VAL A 159 11.68 18.54 3.87
N ASP A 160 11.26 17.48 3.18
CA ASP A 160 11.85 16.16 3.35
C ASP A 160 13.27 16.08 2.77
N SER A 161 14.18 15.42 3.49
CA SER A 161 15.59 15.28 3.09
C SER A 161 15.82 14.46 1.81
N LEU A 162 14.84 13.64 1.40
CA LEU A 162 14.92 12.67 0.29
C LEU A 162 16.11 11.69 0.41
N CYS A 163 16.66 11.50 1.61
CA CYS A 163 17.89 10.73 1.80
C CYS A 163 17.75 9.25 1.41
N TYR A 164 16.56 8.66 1.57
CA TYR A 164 16.32 7.27 1.18
C TYR A 164 16.24 7.11 -0.34
N HIS A 165 15.71 8.07 -1.09
CA HIS A 165 15.75 8.06 -2.56
C HIS A 165 17.19 8.12 -3.07
N GLN A 166 18.01 8.98 -2.47
CA GLN A 166 19.43 9.09 -2.81
C GLN A 166 20.15 7.76 -2.56
N LYS A 167 19.95 7.16 -1.38
CA LYS A 167 20.54 5.87 -1.03
C LYS A 167 20.07 4.73 -1.95
N LEU A 168 18.79 4.67 -2.29
CA LEU A 168 18.25 3.68 -3.24
C LEU A 168 18.88 3.81 -4.63
N ARG A 169 19.08 5.05 -5.10
CA ARG A 169 19.77 5.33 -6.36
C ARG A 169 21.24 4.90 -6.31
N GLU A 170 21.93 5.18 -5.20
CA GLU A 170 23.35 4.85 -5.00
C GLU A 170 23.59 3.34 -4.87
N GLU A 171 22.69 2.62 -4.21
CA GLU A 171 22.72 1.15 -4.08
C GLU A 171 22.47 0.44 -5.42
N GLY A 172 21.84 1.12 -6.38
CA GLY A 172 21.52 0.55 -7.68
C GLY A 172 20.32 -0.40 -7.65
N PHE A 173 19.32 -0.11 -6.82
CA PHE A 173 18.06 -0.86 -6.85
C PHE A 173 17.42 -0.76 -8.24
N THR A 174 16.94 -1.89 -8.78
CA THR A 174 16.51 -2.00 -10.18
C THR A 174 15.26 -1.20 -10.51
N VAL A 175 14.39 -0.97 -9.51
CA VAL A 175 13.16 -0.19 -9.67
C VAL A 175 13.46 1.27 -9.37
N GLN A 176 12.97 2.17 -10.22
CA GLN A 176 13.13 3.61 -9.99
C GLN A 176 12.20 4.06 -8.87
N VAL A 177 12.77 4.58 -7.78
CA VAL A 177 12.00 5.19 -6.68
C VAL A 177 12.24 6.69 -6.73
N LEU A 178 11.25 7.41 -7.25
CA LEU A 178 11.32 8.85 -7.50
C LEU A 178 10.46 9.61 -6.48
N PRO A 179 10.89 10.79 -6.03
CA PRO A 179 10.07 11.62 -5.14
C PRO A 179 9.04 12.43 -5.94
N GLY A 180 7.83 12.53 -5.40
CA GLY A 180 6.73 13.36 -5.92
C GLY A 180 6.50 14.56 -5.00
N PHE A 181 6.58 15.77 -5.55
CA PHE A 181 6.49 17.02 -4.79
C PHE A 181 5.05 17.32 -4.32
N ARG A 182 4.81 17.31 -3.01
CA ARG A 182 3.50 17.60 -2.40
C ARG A 182 3.54 18.75 -1.39
N PRO A 183 3.33 20.00 -1.83
CA PRO A 183 3.44 21.20 -0.99
C PRO A 183 2.16 21.52 -0.22
N ASP A 184 1.34 20.54 0.19
CA ASP A 184 0.02 20.78 0.78
C ASP A 184 0.11 21.71 2.01
N LYS A 185 1.08 21.48 2.90
CA LYS A 185 1.29 22.32 4.10
C LYS A 185 1.75 23.74 3.76
N ALA A 186 2.47 23.90 2.65
CA ALA A 186 2.91 25.20 2.14
C ALA A 186 1.72 26.01 1.57
N LEU A 187 0.66 25.34 1.13
CA LEU A 187 -0.49 25.98 0.52
C LEU A 187 -1.65 26.21 1.50
N ASP A 188 -1.70 25.45 2.61
CA ASP A 188 -2.75 25.59 3.62
C ASP A 188 -2.43 26.66 4.68
N ILE A 189 -2.58 27.94 4.28
CA ILE A 189 -2.40 29.09 5.17
C ILE A 189 -3.37 29.11 6.35
N THR A 190 -4.48 28.36 6.28
CA THR A 190 -5.49 28.32 7.35
C THR A 190 -5.11 27.34 8.46
N ASN A 191 -4.10 26.50 8.22
CA ASN A 191 -3.59 25.58 9.21
C ASN A 191 -2.90 26.34 10.35
N HIS A 192 -3.29 26.05 11.59
CA HIS A 192 -2.63 26.61 12.77
C HIS A 192 -1.12 26.30 12.86
N LEU A 193 -0.63 25.29 12.13
CA LEU A 193 0.79 24.93 12.03
C LEU A 193 1.52 25.62 10.87
N PHE A 194 0.85 26.42 10.05
CA PHE A 194 1.43 27.03 8.84
C PHE A 194 2.72 27.82 9.14
N ILE A 195 2.71 28.68 10.15
CA ILE A 195 3.90 29.49 10.49
C ILE A 195 5.07 28.61 10.93
N ALA A 196 4.82 27.54 11.69
CA ALA A 196 5.87 26.59 12.06
C ALA A 196 6.45 25.89 10.82
N TYR A 197 5.58 25.49 9.88
CA TYR A 197 6.00 24.89 8.62
C TYR A 197 6.81 25.86 7.74
N VAL A 198 6.48 27.15 7.70
CA VAL A 198 7.28 28.17 7.00
C VAL A 198 8.72 28.23 7.55
N HIS A 199 8.89 28.07 8.87
CA HIS A 199 10.23 27.99 9.47
C HIS A 199 10.99 26.72 9.03
N GLU A 200 10.33 25.56 9.04
CA GLU A 200 10.91 24.30 8.55
C GLU A 200 11.31 24.41 7.07
N LEU A 201 10.48 25.06 6.25
CA LEU A 201 10.75 25.29 4.83
C LEU A 201 11.95 26.24 4.63
N ALA A 202 12.06 27.30 5.44
CA ALA A 202 13.21 28.21 5.41
C ALA A 202 14.52 27.48 5.77
N GLU A 203 14.47 26.56 6.74
CA GLU A 203 15.61 25.72 7.12
C GLU A 203 15.99 24.74 6.00
N ALA A 204 15.01 24.00 5.46
CA ALA A 204 15.23 23.02 4.40
C ALA A 204 15.77 23.66 3.10
N SER A 205 15.29 24.85 2.76
CA SER A 205 15.75 25.62 1.59
C SER A 205 16.99 26.47 1.86
N SER A 206 17.46 26.54 3.10
CA SER A 206 18.53 27.46 3.54
C SER A 206 18.30 28.92 3.12
N THR A 207 17.03 29.34 3.00
CA THR A 207 16.62 30.65 2.51
C THR A 207 15.68 31.31 3.53
N PRO A 208 15.99 32.52 4.04
CA PRO A 208 15.07 33.23 4.92
C PRO A 208 13.77 33.58 4.17
N ILE A 209 12.62 33.28 4.78
CA ILE A 209 11.30 33.59 4.22
C ILE A 209 10.69 34.76 5.01
N GLN A 210 10.75 35.97 4.45
CA GLN A 210 10.22 37.19 5.10
C GLN A 210 9.14 37.89 4.27
N SER A 211 8.99 37.50 3.02
CA SER A 211 8.02 38.04 2.08
C SER A 211 7.39 36.93 1.23
N TYR A 212 6.31 37.26 0.55
CA TYR A 212 5.70 36.37 -0.44
C TYR A 212 6.71 35.99 -1.54
N GLN A 213 7.60 36.90 -1.94
CA GLN A 213 8.60 36.63 -2.98
C GLN A 213 9.68 35.65 -2.52
N ASP A 214 9.95 35.55 -1.22
CA ASP A 214 10.90 34.58 -0.67
C ASP A 214 10.28 33.18 -0.53
N PHE A 215 8.95 33.12 -0.47
CA PHE A 215 8.19 31.87 -0.29
C PHE A 215 8.04 31.06 -1.59
N PHE A 216 8.17 31.71 -2.75
CA PHE A 216 8.02 31.13 -4.09
C PHE A 216 9.33 31.18 -4.87
#